data_AF-A0AAX2ECA8-F1
#
_entry.id   AF-A0AAX2ECA8-F1
#
_cell.length_a   1.000
_cell.length_b   1.000
_cell.length_c   1.000
_cell.angle_alpha   90.00
_cell.angle_beta   90.00
_cell.angle_gamma   90.00
#
_symmetry.space_group_name_H-M   'P 1'
#
loop_
_entity.id
_entity.type
_entity.pdbx_description
1 polymer ?
#
loop_
_entity_poly.entity_id
_entity_poly.type
_entity_poly.pdbx_seq_one_letter_code
_entity_poly.pdbx_strand_id
1 'polypeptide(L)'
;MKKFSKMSYMYTVVLSLVLVLTGCTNNNNEESSSVTPTASATNQQEVKEDDEVADTDDNSDSEADSESTAADKSEENSTDASETEKLKHSSEETNTNENSTNTYSKDEPLAEYSSEEIEYARVWLQLGPNQQIDGLYVRHIPAGTTLEPDHFPIVSYPEDVVQLSGSRIVDGSVTYSSNGDGTINVYNVPLPGRWYGGSPTPPEGLDEETMREELEDIINNTELVYINPGNDDAVKKIIELISE
;
A
#
# COMPACT_ATOMS: atom_id res chain seq x y z
N MET A 1 -39.05 -27.90 35.53
CA MET A 1 -38.98 -29.03 34.57
C MET A 1 -39.17 -28.48 33.16
N LYS A 2 -38.36 -28.92 32.18
CA LYS A 2 -38.44 -28.55 30.74
C LYS A 2 -38.18 -27.03 30.49
N LYS A 3 -37.59 -26.56 29.39
CA LYS A 3 -37.46 -27.16 28.03
C LYS A 3 -36.03 -26.97 27.46
N PHE A 4 -35.20 -28.00 27.46
CA PHE A 4 -34.09 -28.14 26.50
C PHE A 4 -34.57 -29.07 25.38
N SER A 5 -34.85 -28.54 24.19
CA SER A 5 -35.51 -29.32 23.12
C SER A 5 -35.30 -28.75 21.70
N LYS A 6 -34.20 -28.02 21.46
CA LYS A 6 -33.82 -27.54 20.11
C LYS A 6 -32.40 -27.94 19.67
N MET A 7 -31.53 -28.36 20.58
CA MET A 7 -30.13 -28.69 20.29
C MET A 7 -29.94 -30.06 19.59
N SER A 8 -30.96 -30.92 19.59
CA SER A 8 -30.86 -32.28 19.04
C SER A 8 -31.14 -32.37 17.53
N TYR A 9 -31.79 -31.38 16.93
CA TYR A 9 -32.28 -31.47 15.54
C TYR A 9 -31.21 -31.22 14.47
N MET A 10 -30.07 -30.62 14.83
CA MET A 10 -28.97 -30.40 13.88
C MET A 10 -28.12 -31.66 13.69
N TYR A 11 -27.87 -32.42 14.76
CA TYR A 11 -27.07 -33.65 14.70
C TYR A 11 -27.69 -34.74 13.81
N THR A 12 -29.03 -34.80 13.74
CA THR A 12 -29.75 -35.73 12.86
C THR A 12 -29.60 -35.39 11.37
N VAL A 13 -29.35 -34.13 11.02
CA VAL A 13 -29.10 -33.73 9.62
C VAL A 13 -27.69 -34.14 9.19
N VAL A 14 -26.68 -33.86 10.02
CA VAL A 14 -25.27 -34.16 9.71
C VAL A 14 -25.01 -35.66 9.52
N LEU A 15 -25.65 -36.53 10.32
CA LEU A 15 -25.48 -37.98 10.21
C LEU A 15 -26.06 -38.60 8.92
N SER A 16 -26.85 -37.83 8.15
CA SER A 16 -27.53 -38.32 6.94
C SER A 16 -26.65 -38.34 5.68
N LEU A 17 -25.45 -37.74 5.70
CA LEU A 17 -24.65 -37.47 4.49
C LEU A 17 -23.61 -38.55 4.12
N VAL A 18 -23.49 -39.63 4.90
CA VAL A 18 -22.31 -40.53 4.89
C VAL A 18 -22.53 -41.85 4.11
N LEU A 19 -23.70 -42.06 3.48
CA LEU A 19 -24.12 -43.38 2.98
C LEU A 19 -24.44 -43.48 1.47
N VAL A 20 -23.70 -42.77 0.61
CA VAL A 20 -23.74 -42.99 -0.86
C VAL A 20 -22.34 -43.02 -1.48
N LEU A 21 -21.61 -44.13 -1.24
CA LEU A 21 -20.41 -44.49 -2.01
C LEU A 21 -20.46 -45.96 -2.46
N THR A 22 -21.45 -46.25 -3.29
CA THR A 22 -21.43 -47.37 -4.26
C THR A 22 -21.29 -46.74 -5.65
N GLY A 23 -20.43 -47.19 -6.56
CA GLY A 23 -19.62 -48.41 -6.55
C GLY A 23 -19.62 -49.00 -7.96
N CYS A 24 -18.85 -48.42 -8.88
CA CYS A 24 -18.78 -48.85 -10.27
C CYS A 24 -17.45 -49.52 -10.58
N THR A 25 -17.48 -50.84 -10.74
CA THR A 25 -16.39 -51.66 -11.24
C THR A 25 -16.71 -52.11 -12.66
N ASN A 26 -15.85 -51.81 -13.65
CA ASN A 26 -15.62 -52.72 -14.78
C ASN A 26 -14.31 -52.44 -15.56
N ASN A 27 -13.25 -53.12 -15.14
CA ASN A 27 -12.27 -53.87 -15.96
C ASN A 27 -11.90 -53.52 -17.43
N ASN A 28 -10.59 -53.68 -17.67
CA ASN A 28 -9.86 -53.99 -18.91
C ASN A 28 -9.67 -52.81 -19.90
N ASN A 29 -8.46 -52.57 -20.43
CA ASN A 29 -7.49 -53.56 -20.90
C ASN A 29 -5.99 -53.27 -20.59
N GLU A 30 -5.26 -54.34 -20.28
CA GLU A 30 -3.88 -54.73 -20.66
C GLU A 30 -2.76 -53.69 -20.95
N GLU A 31 -1.63 -53.85 -20.21
CA GLU A 31 -0.21 -53.87 -20.67
C GLU A 31 0.43 -52.68 -21.45
N SER A 32 1.75 -52.38 -21.35
CA SER A 32 2.84 -52.85 -20.46
C SER A 32 4.07 -51.92 -20.61
N SER A 33 5.00 -52.00 -19.63
CA SER A 33 6.44 -51.63 -19.73
C SER A 33 6.90 -50.16 -19.71
N SER A 34 7.97 -49.97 -18.93
CA SER A 34 9.04 -48.96 -19.05
C SER A 34 9.69 -48.94 -20.46
N VAL A 35 10.46 -47.94 -20.92
CA VAL A 35 11.61 -47.28 -20.26
C VAL A 35 11.83 -45.82 -20.75
N THR A 36 12.68 -45.08 -20.03
CA THR A 36 13.18 -43.70 -20.24
C THR A 36 14.14 -43.54 -21.46
N PRO A 37 14.63 -42.33 -21.81
CA PRO A 37 14.77 -41.90 -23.21
C PRO A 37 16.15 -42.09 -23.85
N THR A 38 16.26 -41.81 -25.15
CA THR A 38 17.52 -41.49 -25.85
C THR A 38 17.26 -40.53 -27.00
N ALA A 39 18.15 -39.56 -27.20
CA ALA A 39 18.05 -38.55 -28.26
C ALA A 39 18.90 -38.91 -29.49
N SER A 40 18.47 -38.46 -30.68
CA SER A 40 19.36 -38.01 -31.77
C SER A 40 18.60 -37.18 -32.80
N ALA A 41 19.28 -36.18 -33.35
CA ALA A 41 18.72 -35.20 -34.28
C ALA A 41 18.73 -35.69 -35.75
N THR A 42 18.16 -34.88 -36.66
CA THR A 42 18.73 -34.46 -37.98
C THR A 42 17.72 -34.42 -39.14
N ASN A 43 17.25 -33.19 -39.43
CA ASN A 43 17.07 -32.56 -40.75
C ASN A 43 15.90 -32.82 -41.73
N GLN A 44 15.50 -31.69 -42.36
CA GLN A 44 15.09 -31.45 -43.77
C GLN A 44 13.69 -31.90 -44.25
N GLN A 45 13.00 -31.21 -45.18
CA GLN A 45 13.17 -29.85 -45.78
C GLN A 45 11.98 -29.47 -46.69
N GLU A 46 11.57 -28.18 -46.70
CA GLU A 46 10.67 -27.48 -47.67
C GLU A 46 9.24 -28.07 -47.84
N VAL A 47 8.23 -27.40 -48.44
CA VAL A 47 8.09 -26.27 -49.40
C VAL A 47 7.02 -25.29 -48.85
N LYS A 48 7.06 -23.94 -48.83
CA LYS A 48 7.66 -22.81 -49.62
C LYS A 48 6.69 -22.19 -50.67
N GLU A 49 6.84 -20.88 -50.94
CA GLU A 49 6.22 -20.06 -52.03
C GLU A 49 4.69 -19.78 -51.89
N ASP A 50 4.09 -18.63 -52.25
CA ASP A 50 4.53 -17.35 -52.89
C ASP A 50 3.37 -16.30 -52.83
N ASP A 51 3.46 -14.96 -53.08
CA ASP A 51 4.57 -13.99 -53.27
C ASP A 51 4.08 -12.50 -53.11
N GLU A 52 4.99 -11.53 -53.30
CA GLU A 52 4.93 -10.07 -53.58
C GLU A 52 3.57 -9.35 -53.89
N VAL A 53 3.22 -8.20 -53.27
CA VAL A 53 3.68 -6.77 -53.42
C VAL A 53 3.02 -5.97 -54.57
N ALA A 54 2.49 -4.77 -54.26
CA ALA A 54 2.50 -3.55 -55.11
C ALA A 54 1.85 -2.31 -54.41
N ASP A 55 2.38 -1.12 -54.71
CA ASP A 55 2.05 0.19 -54.11
C ASP A 55 0.87 0.95 -54.76
N THR A 56 0.53 2.15 -54.27
CA THR A 56 0.56 3.44 -55.03
C THR A 56 0.18 4.65 -54.14
N ASP A 57 0.80 5.81 -54.39
CA ASP A 57 0.67 7.11 -53.69
C ASP A 57 -0.55 7.98 -54.06
N ASP A 58 -0.88 8.95 -53.20
CA ASP A 58 -1.01 10.42 -53.41
C ASP A 58 -1.82 11.01 -52.22
N ASN A 59 -1.38 11.98 -51.41
CA ASN A 59 -0.80 13.32 -51.65
C ASN A 59 -1.81 14.39 -52.11
N SER A 60 -1.98 15.45 -51.28
CA SER A 60 -2.13 16.84 -51.74
C SER A 60 -2.06 17.81 -50.56
N ASP A 61 -1.17 18.80 -50.66
CA ASP A 61 -1.28 20.08 -49.93
C ASP A 61 -2.52 20.88 -50.39
N SER A 62 -2.93 21.87 -49.58
CA SER A 62 -2.99 23.29 -50.02
C SER A 62 -3.41 24.23 -48.89
N GLU A 63 -2.66 25.34 -48.74
CA GLU A 63 -3.07 26.72 -48.38
C GLU A 63 -4.27 26.95 -47.40
N ALA A 64 -4.15 27.67 -46.29
CA ALA A 64 -3.73 29.08 -46.14
C ALA A 64 -4.61 30.11 -46.90
N ASP A 65 -5.16 31.11 -46.19
CA ASP A 65 -4.86 32.55 -46.39
C ASP A 65 -5.69 33.48 -45.47
N SER A 66 -5.21 34.72 -45.31
CA SER A 66 -5.85 35.96 -44.82
C SER A 66 -6.29 36.03 -43.33
N GLU A 67 -5.79 36.94 -42.47
CA GLU A 67 -5.45 38.39 -42.55
C GLU A 67 -6.72 39.30 -42.45
N SER A 68 -6.78 40.48 -41.80
CA SER A 68 -5.85 41.40 -41.08
C SER A 68 -6.57 41.97 -39.82
N THR A 69 -6.07 42.86 -38.93
CA THR A 69 -4.90 43.78 -38.80
C THR A 69 -4.18 43.54 -37.43
N ALA A 70 -3.12 44.19 -36.93
CA ALA A 70 -2.52 45.54 -36.98
C ALA A 70 -3.33 46.66 -36.27
N ALA A 71 -2.81 47.72 -35.61
CA ALA A 71 -1.46 48.17 -35.17
C ALA A 71 -1.69 49.43 -34.26
N ASP A 72 -0.79 50.04 -33.46
CA ASP A 72 0.57 49.83 -32.93
C ASP A 72 0.79 50.84 -31.76
N LYS A 73 1.76 50.62 -30.85
CA LYS A 73 2.36 51.62 -29.91
C LYS A 73 1.49 52.21 -28.76
N SER A 74 2.02 52.90 -27.73
CA SER A 74 3.42 53.27 -27.37
C SER A 74 3.61 53.55 -25.84
N GLU A 75 4.87 53.45 -25.38
CA GLU A 75 5.60 54.31 -24.41
C GLU A 75 4.81 55.30 -23.51
N GLU A 76 4.90 55.26 -22.17
CA GLU A 76 6.03 55.59 -21.26
C GLU A 76 6.03 57.05 -20.73
N ASN A 77 5.75 57.22 -19.43
CA ASN A 77 6.29 58.23 -18.51
C ASN A 77 5.74 57.90 -17.08
N SER A 78 6.47 57.78 -15.97
CA SER A 78 7.60 58.52 -15.35
C SER A 78 7.14 59.41 -14.18
N THR A 79 7.78 59.22 -13.01
CA THR A 79 7.88 60.17 -11.87
C THR A 79 6.57 60.55 -11.12
N ASP A 80 6.59 60.93 -9.83
CA ASP A 80 7.73 61.33 -8.96
C ASP A 80 7.56 60.94 -7.47
N ALA A 81 8.60 61.22 -6.67
CA ALA A 81 8.68 61.46 -5.22
C ALA A 81 7.40 61.29 -4.36
N SER A 82 7.40 60.42 -3.32
CA SER A 82 8.14 60.53 -2.04
C SER A 82 7.66 61.64 -1.10
N GLU A 83 7.18 61.25 0.09
CA GLU A 83 7.70 61.83 1.35
C GLU A 83 7.50 60.92 2.56
N THR A 84 8.23 61.19 3.65
CA THR A 84 8.20 60.44 4.92
C THR A 84 7.77 61.37 6.04
N GLU A 85 6.78 60.97 6.84
CA GLU A 85 6.58 61.56 8.17
C GLU A 85 6.31 60.49 9.25
N LYS A 86 6.39 60.93 10.50
CA LYS A 86 6.77 60.14 11.68
C LYS A 86 5.98 60.62 12.91
N LEU A 87 6.22 59.96 14.06
CA LEU A 87 5.79 60.38 15.42
C LEU A 87 4.29 60.13 15.74
N LYS A 88 3.84 59.92 16.99
CA LYS A 88 4.45 59.45 18.27
C LYS A 88 3.32 59.16 19.28
N HIS A 89 3.64 58.41 20.35
CA HIS A 89 2.80 58.20 21.57
C HIS A 89 1.49 57.40 21.33
N SER A 90 0.93 56.67 22.30
CA SER A 90 1.19 56.68 23.75
C SER A 90 1.40 55.28 24.33
N SER A 91 2.18 55.21 25.40
CA SER A 91 2.21 54.10 26.36
C SER A 91 1.07 54.22 27.38
N GLU A 92 0.52 53.09 27.81
CA GLU A 92 0.01 52.94 29.18
C GLU A 92 0.22 51.48 29.62
N GLU A 93 1.17 51.25 30.54
CA GLU A 93 1.35 49.94 31.15
C GLU A 93 0.28 49.73 32.24
N THR A 94 -0.41 48.59 32.22
CA THR A 94 -1.18 48.10 33.38
C THR A 94 -0.57 46.79 33.88
N ASN A 95 0.42 46.90 34.76
CA ASN A 95 1.07 45.78 35.43
C ASN A 95 0.13 45.14 36.48
N THR A 96 -0.82 44.31 36.06
CA THR A 96 -1.54 43.39 36.96
C THR A 96 -0.77 42.07 37.10
N ASN A 97 0.14 42.04 38.07
CA ASN A 97 0.74 40.81 38.58
C ASN A 97 -0.31 39.97 39.33
N GLU A 98 -1.20 39.28 38.62
CA GLU A 98 -1.89 38.14 39.19
C GLU A 98 -0.97 36.92 39.14
N ASN A 99 -0.22 36.73 40.22
CA ASN A 99 0.62 35.55 40.47
C ASN A 99 -0.25 34.30 40.67
N SER A 100 -0.89 33.84 39.60
CA SER A 100 -1.47 32.50 39.51
C SER A 100 -0.40 31.52 39.06
N THR A 101 0.57 31.22 39.94
CA THR A 101 1.39 29.99 39.86
C THR A 101 0.51 28.79 40.17
N ASN A 102 -0.48 28.55 39.30
CA ASN A 102 -1.18 27.29 39.17
C ASN A 102 -0.21 26.34 38.48
N THR A 103 0.78 25.85 39.22
CA THR A 103 1.64 24.74 38.81
C THR A 103 0.85 23.43 38.91
N TYR A 104 -0.28 23.38 38.20
CA TYR A 104 -0.66 22.16 37.53
C TYR A 104 0.44 21.92 36.49
N SER A 105 1.34 21.00 36.79
CA SER A 105 1.88 20.19 35.71
C SER A 105 0.66 19.68 34.93
N LYS A 106 0.51 20.13 33.68
CA LYS A 106 -0.15 19.26 32.72
C LYS A 106 0.81 18.11 32.57
N ASP A 107 0.45 16.97 33.15
CA ASP A 107 1.14 15.73 32.87
C ASP A 107 0.90 15.44 31.39
N GLU A 108 1.85 15.82 30.53
CA GLU A 108 1.80 15.54 29.10
C GLU A 108 1.89 14.02 28.94
N PRO A 109 0.80 13.31 28.63
CA PRO A 109 0.69 11.88 28.95
C PRO A 109 1.53 10.98 28.03
N LEU A 110 2.19 11.61 27.04
CA LEU A 110 3.13 11.03 26.09
C LEU A 110 4.60 11.42 26.33
N ALA A 111 4.91 12.34 27.26
CA ALA A 111 6.27 12.85 27.45
C ALA A 111 7.26 11.81 28.03
N GLU A 112 6.78 10.62 28.39
CA GLU A 112 7.59 9.47 28.84
C GLU A 112 7.94 8.50 27.70
N TYR A 113 7.34 8.64 26.51
CA TYR A 113 7.54 7.75 25.37
C TYR A 113 8.44 8.35 24.29
N SER A 114 9.02 7.48 23.45
CA SER A 114 9.78 7.87 22.27
C SER A 114 8.89 8.49 21.18
N SER A 115 9.51 9.20 20.24
CA SER A 115 8.77 9.77 19.09
C SER A 115 8.26 8.67 18.16
N GLU A 116 9.01 7.58 18.10
CA GLU A 116 8.74 6.34 17.38
C GLU A 116 7.49 5.63 17.92
N GLU A 117 7.39 5.36 19.23
CA GLU A 117 6.17 4.80 19.84
C GLU A 117 4.93 5.67 19.59
N ILE A 118 5.09 7.00 19.72
CA ILE A 118 4.03 7.98 19.48
C ILE A 118 3.60 7.98 18.00
N GLU A 119 4.54 7.84 17.06
CA GLU A 119 4.25 7.68 15.63
C GLU A 119 3.50 6.36 15.37
N TYR A 120 4.02 5.23 15.84
CA TYR A 120 3.41 3.90 15.65
C TYR A 120 1.96 3.86 16.14
N ALA A 121 1.71 4.44 17.31
CA ALA A 121 0.37 4.54 17.87
C ALA A 121 -0.55 5.48 17.07
N ARG A 122 -0.06 6.63 16.58
CA ARG A 122 -0.85 7.56 15.75
C ARG A 122 -1.14 7.01 14.36
N VAL A 123 -0.17 6.37 13.72
CA VAL A 123 -0.34 5.67 12.44
C VAL A 123 -1.37 4.55 12.58
N TRP A 124 -1.29 3.73 13.65
CA TRP A 124 -2.31 2.70 13.88
C TRP A 124 -3.69 3.29 14.16
N LEU A 125 -3.81 4.36 14.95
CA LEU A 125 -5.10 5.03 15.21
C LEU A 125 -5.76 5.62 13.94
N GLN A 126 -4.96 6.05 12.97
CA GLN A 126 -5.46 6.67 11.74
C GLN A 126 -5.69 5.67 10.60
N LEU A 127 -4.84 4.66 10.45
CA LEU A 127 -4.79 3.75 9.29
C LEU A 127 -4.96 2.26 9.66
N GLY A 128 -4.87 1.88 10.93
CA GLY A 128 -4.99 0.50 11.41
C GLY A 128 -6.36 -0.12 11.07
N PRO A 129 -6.41 -1.23 10.30
CA PRO A 129 -7.69 -1.80 9.83
C PRO A 129 -8.63 -2.26 10.96
N ASN A 130 -8.09 -2.62 12.13
CA ASN A 130 -8.86 -2.84 13.34
C ASN A 130 -8.31 -2.02 14.52
N GLN A 131 -9.19 -1.24 15.16
CA GLN A 131 -8.87 -0.46 16.36
C GLN A 131 -9.05 -1.24 17.68
N GLN A 132 -9.62 -2.45 17.63
CA GLN A 132 -9.89 -3.29 18.80
C GLN A 132 -8.84 -4.40 18.95
N ILE A 133 -7.55 -4.06 18.90
CA ILE A 133 -6.42 -4.99 19.01
C ILE A 133 -6.10 -5.37 20.46
N ASP A 134 -5.55 -6.58 20.66
CA ASP A 134 -5.03 -7.05 21.96
C ASP A 134 -3.50 -6.81 22.09
N GLY A 135 -2.85 -6.30 21.04
CA GLY A 135 -1.41 -6.05 20.94
C GLY A 135 -1.03 -5.54 19.55
N LEU A 136 -0.03 -4.66 19.48
CA LEU A 136 0.53 -4.04 18.27
C LEU A 136 1.99 -4.48 18.09
N TYR A 137 2.29 -5.15 16.98
CA TYR A 137 3.63 -5.59 16.63
C TYR A 137 4.26 -4.63 15.63
N VAL A 138 5.50 -4.22 15.89
CA VAL A 138 6.31 -3.33 15.06
C VAL A 138 7.42 -4.14 14.40
N ARG A 139 7.58 -4.02 13.08
CA ARG A 139 8.69 -4.60 12.34
C ARG A 139 9.38 -3.55 11.49
N HIS A 140 10.62 -3.23 11.81
CA HIS A 140 11.51 -2.44 10.95
C HIS A 140 12.02 -3.30 9.78
N ILE A 141 12.06 -2.73 8.60
CA ILE A 141 12.45 -3.38 7.34
C ILE A 141 13.45 -2.45 6.63
N PRO A 142 14.75 -2.78 6.60
CA PRO A 142 15.74 -1.89 6.01
C PRO A 142 15.60 -1.72 4.49
N ALA A 143 16.06 -0.59 3.98
CA ALA A 143 16.21 -0.31 2.55
C ALA A 143 16.98 -1.44 1.83
N GLY A 144 16.53 -1.80 0.64
CA GLY A 144 17.07 -2.94 -0.13
C GLY A 144 16.60 -4.31 0.36
N THR A 145 15.71 -4.40 1.35
CA THR A 145 14.98 -5.65 1.65
C THR A 145 13.96 -5.93 0.55
N THR A 146 13.85 -7.19 0.13
CA THR A 146 12.90 -7.66 -0.89
C THR A 146 11.45 -7.67 -0.38
N LEU A 147 10.50 -7.27 -1.22
CA LEU A 147 9.05 -7.28 -0.90
C LEU A 147 8.51 -8.69 -0.62
N GLU A 148 8.84 -9.63 -1.50
CA GLU A 148 8.67 -11.07 -1.32
C GLU A 148 10.03 -11.74 -1.56
N PRO A 149 10.63 -12.41 -0.55
CA PRO A 149 11.97 -13.01 -0.69
C PRO A 149 11.96 -14.39 -1.37
N ASP A 150 10.81 -15.07 -1.40
CA ASP A 150 10.72 -16.48 -1.76
C ASP A 150 10.49 -16.73 -3.27
N HIS A 151 10.18 -15.68 -4.05
CA HIS A 151 9.85 -15.76 -5.47
C HIS A 151 10.57 -14.71 -6.33
N PHE A 152 10.69 -14.99 -7.63
CA PHE A 152 11.02 -13.98 -8.63
C PHE A 152 9.71 -13.36 -9.16
N PRO A 153 9.70 -12.06 -9.52
CA PRO A 153 10.85 -11.15 -9.64
C PRO A 153 11.28 -10.50 -8.31
N ILE A 154 12.58 -10.27 -8.18
CA ILE A 154 13.14 -9.56 -7.01
C ILE A 154 12.95 -8.05 -7.19
N VAL A 155 12.05 -7.49 -6.38
CA VAL A 155 11.84 -6.04 -6.19
C VAL A 155 12.00 -5.73 -4.70
N SER A 156 12.52 -4.54 -4.36
CA SER A 156 12.95 -4.20 -2.99
C SER A 156 12.52 -2.80 -2.57
N TYR A 157 12.37 -2.58 -1.26
CA TYR A 157 12.08 -1.25 -0.70
C TYR A 157 13.22 -0.26 -1.00
N PRO A 158 12.92 0.99 -1.42
CA PRO A 158 13.94 1.98 -1.76
C PRO A 158 14.54 2.66 -0.50
N GLU A 159 13.85 2.55 0.63
CA GLU A 159 14.13 3.23 1.89
C GLU A 159 13.78 2.32 3.09
N ASP A 160 14.09 2.74 4.30
CA ASP A 160 13.72 2.02 5.53
C ASP A 160 12.21 2.18 5.78
N VAL A 161 11.48 1.06 5.93
CA VAL A 161 10.04 1.06 6.21
C VAL A 161 9.70 0.36 7.53
N VAL A 162 8.59 0.77 8.14
CA VAL A 162 7.99 0.16 9.33
C VAL A 162 6.71 -0.56 8.92
N GLN A 163 6.57 -1.81 9.33
CA GLN A 163 5.35 -2.59 9.21
C GLN A 163 4.73 -2.77 10.59
N LEU A 164 3.57 -2.14 10.80
CA LEU A 164 2.72 -2.29 11.97
C LEU A 164 1.69 -3.41 11.73
N SER A 165 1.40 -4.23 12.72
CA SER A 165 0.35 -5.25 12.62
C SER A 165 -0.31 -5.59 13.95
N GLY A 166 -1.61 -5.87 13.92
CA GLY A 166 -2.32 -6.31 15.11
C GLY A 166 -2.07 -7.78 15.43
N SER A 167 -2.21 -8.14 16.71
CA SER A 167 -1.96 -9.49 17.25
C SER A 167 -2.66 -10.67 16.55
N ARG A 168 -3.73 -10.44 15.79
CA ARG A 168 -4.51 -11.47 15.10
C ARG A 168 -4.58 -11.12 13.61
N ILE A 169 -4.61 -12.12 12.73
CA ILE A 169 -4.61 -11.91 11.26
C ILE A 169 -5.75 -10.99 10.79
N VAL A 170 -6.90 -11.02 11.48
CA VAL A 170 -8.07 -10.18 11.18
C VAL A 170 -7.88 -8.70 11.53
N ASP A 171 -6.83 -8.35 12.26
CA ASP A 171 -6.53 -6.98 12.67
C ASP A 171 -5.82 -6.17 11.57
N GLY A 172 -5.23 -6.88 10.59
CA GLY A 172 -4.52 -6.30 9.46
C GLY A 172 -3.15 -5.72 9.80
N SER A 173 -2.67 -4.87 8.90
CA SER A 173 -1.34 -4.26 8.94
C SER A 173 -1.32 -2.92 8.21
N VAL A 174 -0.32 -2.09 8.52
CA VAL A 174 0.04 -0.87 7.79
C VAL A 174 1.55 -0.91 7.54
N THR A 175 1.99 -0.72 6.30
CA THR A 175 3.42 -0.64 5.95
C THR A 175 3.71 0.77 5.45
N TYR A 176 4.73 1.45 5.98
CA TYR A 176 5.00 2.85 5.66
C TYR A 176 6.45 3.27 5.91
N SER A 177 6.92 4.36 5.28
CA SER A 177 8.14 5.09 5.67
C SER A 177 7.78 6.44 6.31
N SER A 178 8.58 6.89 7.29
CA SER A 178 8.39 8.20 7.92
C SER A 178 9.24 9.28 7.25
N ASN A 179 8.61 10.41 6.91
CA ASN A 179 9.31 11.58 6.39
C ASN A 179 9.88 12.47 7.53
N GLY A 180 9.60 12.15 8.80
CA GLY A 180 10.09 12.88 9.98
C GLY A 180 9.45 14.26 10.21
N ASP A 181 8.52 14.70 9.36
CA ASP A 181 7.82 15.99 9.44
C ASP A 181 6.36 15.88 9.91
N GLY A 182 5.92 14.66 10.23
CA GLY A 182 4.52 14.33 10.52
C GLY A 182 3.75 13.76 9.32
N THR A 183 4.41 13.58 8.17
CA THR A 183 3.88 12.80 7.04
C THR A 183 4.60 11.45 6.90
N ILE A 184 3.92 10.51 6.25
CA ILE A 184 4.41 9.17 5.93
C ILE A 184 4.10 8.81 4.48
N ASN A 185 4.86 7.88 3.89
CA ASN A 185 4.53 7.29 2.59
C ASN A 185 4.03 5.86 2.83
N VAL A 186 2.76 5.59 2.50
CA VAL A 186 2.09 4.31 2.78
C VAL A 186 2.27 3.35 1.60
N TYR A 187 2.71 2.13 1.89
CA TYR A 187 2.95 1.05 0.94
C TYR A 187 1.84 -0.01 1.04
N ASN A 188 1.19 -0.34 -0.08
CA ASN A 188 0.13 -1.36 -0.16
C ASN A 188 0.69 -2.79 -0.19
N VAL A 189 1.40 -3.20 0.87
CA VAL A 189 2.11 -4.50 0.95
C VAL A 189 1.38 -5.46 1.90
N PRO A 190 1.09 -6.71 1.47
CA PRO A 190 0.61 -7.76 2.37
C PRO A 190 1.58 -8.09 3.52
N LEU A 191 1.09 -8.70 4.59
CA LEU A 191 2.00 -9.32 5.57
C LEU A 191 2.81 -10.46 4.94
N PRO A 192 4.05 -10.71 5.38
CA PRO A 192 4.86 -11.85 4.94
C PRO A 192 4.08 -13.18 4.97
N GLY A 193 4.11 -13.92 3.86
CA GLY A 193 3.31 -15.12 3.67
C GLY A 193 1.79 -14.86 3.62
N ARG A 194 1.35 -13.69 3.14
CA ARG A 194 -0.06 -13.42 2.73
C ARG A 194 -0.20 -13.05 1.26
N TRP A 195 0.90 -12.90 0.52
CA TRP A 195 0.91 -12.87 -0.94
C TRP A 195 0.10 -14.04 -1.52
N TYR A 196 -0.55 -13.79 -2.65
CA TYR A 196 -1.39 -14.79 -3.34
C TYR A 196 -2.43 -15.49 -2.43
N GLY A 197 -2.95 -14.77 -1.43
CA GLY A 197 -3.92 -15.27 -0.45
C GLY A 197 -3.33 -16.17 0.65
N GLY A 198 -2.00 -16.16 0.82
CA GLY A 198 -1.27 -17.10 1.70
C GLY A 198 -0.89 -18.41 1.01
N SER A 199 -0.94 -18.46 -0.32
CA SER A 199 -0.31 -19.54 -1.10
C SER A 199 1.21 -19.43 -1.01
N PRO A 200 1.97 -20.53 -0.84
CA PRO A 200 3.44 -20.50 -0.83
C PRO A 200 4.05 -20.30 -2.23
N THR A 201 3.23 -20.18 -3.28
CA THR A 201 3.64 -19.91 -4.67
C THR A 201 2.63 -18.97 -5.35
N PRO A 202 3.04 -18.23 -6.39
CA PRO A 202 2.13 -17.52 -7.29
C PRO A 202 1.06 -18.44 -7.92
N PRO A 203 -0.07 -17.89 -8.41
CA PRO A 203 -1.07 -18.62 -9.18
C PRO A 203 -0.52 -19.21 -10.48
N GLU A 204 -1.05 -20.34 -10.92
CA GLU A 204 -0.72 -20.91 -12.24
C GLU A 204 -1.09 -19.94 -13.37
N GLY A 205 -0.14 -19.69 -14.27
CA GLY A 205 -0.32 -18.81 -15.43
C GLY A 205 -0.01 -17.33 -15.20
N LEU A 206 0.39 -16.93 -13.99
CA LEU A 206 0.97 -15.61 -13.74
C LEU A 206 2.46 -15.62 -14.14
N ASP A 207 2.88 -14.68 -14.99
CA ASP A 207 4.25 -14.59 -15.52
C ASP A 207 5.12 -13.59 -14.72
N GLU A 208 6.45 -13.64 -14.94
CA GLU A 208 7.40 -12.81 -14.19
C GLU A 208 7.23 -11.31 -14.46
N GLU A 209 6.84 -10.90 -15.67
CA GLU A 209 6.73 -9.46 -15.99
C GLU A 209 5.45 -8.87 -15.39
N THR A 210 4.33 -9.59 -15.44
CA THR A 210 3.11 -9.18 -14.70
C THR A 210 3.38 -9.06 -13.19
N MET A 211 4.11 -10.01 -12.59
CA MET A 211 4.51 -9.90 -11.18
C MET A 211 5.50 -8.76 -10.91
N ARG A 212 6.30 -8.37 -11.91
CA ARG A 212 7.24 -7.23 -11.82
C ARG A 212 6.48 -5.92 -11.79
N GLU A 213 5.53 -5.74 -12.70
CA GLU A 213 4.66 -4.56 -12.74
C GLU A 213 3.87 -4.41 -11.43
N GLU A 214 3.28 -5.50 -10.90
CA GLU A 214 2.56 -5.47 -9.60
C GLU A 214 3.47 -5.06 -8.42
N LEU A 215 4.69 -5.60 -8.34
CA LEU A 215 5.62 -5.28 -7.25
C LEU A 215 6.30 -3.91 -7.39
N GLU A 216 6.53 -3.45 -8.61
CA GLU A 216 7.10 -2.12 -8.88
C GLU A 216 6.05 -1.00 -8.73
N ASP A 217 4.76 -1.22 -9.01
CA ASP A 217 3.69 -0.25 -8.68
C ASP A 217 3.65 0.02 -7.17
N ILE A 218 3.69 -1.03 -6.34
CA ILE A 218 3.66 -0.90 -4.86
C ILE A 218 4.81 -0.02 -4.32
N ILE A 219 5.94 0.05 -5.01
CA ILE A 219 7.08 0.93 -4.65
C ILE A 219 6.95 2.33 -5.26
N ASN A 220 6.48 2.45 -6.50
CA ASN A 220 6.42 3.72 -7.21
C ASN A 220 5.15 4.56 -6.91
N ASN A 221 4.13 3.95 -6.29
CA ASN A 221 2.77 4.49 -6.14
C ASN A 221 2.33 4.57 -4.66
N THR A 222 3.24 4.97 -3.76
CA THR A 222 2.95 5.14 -2.33
C THR A 222 2.00 6.30 -2.05
N GLU A 223 1.08 6.15 -1.09
CA GLU A 223 0.20 7.25 -0.67
C GLU A 223 0.88 8.15 0.37
N LEU A 224 1.09 9.43 0.06
CA LEU A 224 1.61 10.43 1.01
C LEU A 224 0.49 10.87 1.98
N VAL A 225 0.60 10.51 3.25
CA VAL A 225 -0.42 10.74 4.28
C VAL A 225 0.14 11.61 5.42
N TYR A 226 -0.58 12.67 5.79
CA TYR A 226 -0.32 13.42 7.03
C TYR A 226 -0.93 12.71 8.24
N ILE A 227 -0.14 12.51 9.30
CA ILE A 227 -0.56 11.84 10.53
C ILE A 227 -1.02 12.86 11.56
N ASN A 228 -2.30 12.78 11.92
CA ASN A 228 -2.91 13.68 12.89
C ASN A 228 -2.41 13.36 14.32
N PRO A 229 -1.95 14.35 15.11
CA PRO A 229 -1.56 14.15 16.50
C PRO A 229 -2.64 13.49 17.39
N GLY A 230 -3.92 13.67 17.05
CA GLY A 230 -5.03 12.92 17.65
C GLY A 230 -5.40 13.35 19.07
N ASN A 231 -5.77 12.37 19.90
CA ASN A 231 -5.98 12.54 21.34
C ASN A 231 -4.93 11.73 22.09
N ASP A 232 -4.16 12.39 22.93
CA ASP A 232 -2.99 11.78 23.58
C ASP A 232 -3.35 10.60 24.50
N ASP A 233 -4.53 10.60 25.14
CA ASP A 233 -5.01 9.45 25.92
C ASP A 233 -5.35 8.23 25.06
N ALA A 234 -5.70 8.42 23.78
CA ALA A 234 -5.92 7.33 22.84
C ALA A 234 -4.59 6.81 22.29
N VAL A 235 -3.66 7.73 21.97
CA VAL A 235 -2.28 7.39 21.57
C VAL A 235 -1.60 6.55 22.65
N LYS A 236 -1.63 7.00 23.91
CA LYS A 236 -1.07 6.29 25.07
C LYS A 236 -1.58 4.84 25.18
N LYS A 237 -2.88 4.61 24.98
CA LYS A 237 -3.48 3.27 25.05
C LYS A 237 -3.03 2.32 23.95
N ILE A 238 -2.59 2.84 22.79
CA ILE A 238 -2.01 2.01 21.73
C ILE A 238 -0.51 1.80 21.96
N ILE A 239 0.22 2.78 22.53
CA ILE A 239 1.60 2.58 23.00
C ILE A 239 1.66 1.47 24.06
N GLU A 240 0.72 1.48 25.02
CA GLU A 240 0.57 0.43 26.05
C GLU A 240 0.24 -0.98 25.50
N LEU A 241 0.03 -1.11 24.18
CA LEU A 241 -0.15 -2.37 23.47
C LEU A 241 1.02 -2.74 22.54
N ILE A 242 2.03 -1.88 22.39
CA ILE A 242 3.23 -2.17 21.59
C ILE A 242 3.99 -3.34 22.22
N SER A 243 4.34 -4.33 21.40
CA SER A 243 5.08 -5.53 21.81
C SER A 243 6.51 -5.51 21.26
N GLU A 244 7.49 -5.66 22.15
CA GLU A 244 8.92 -5.93 21.84
C GLU A 244 9.17 -7.40 21.43
#